data_AF-A0A2E4QIM6-F1
#
_entry.id   AF-A0A2E4QIM6-F1
#
_cell.length_a   1.000
_cell.length_b   1.000
_cell.length_c   1.000
_cell.angle_alpha   90.00
_cell.angle_beta   90.00
_cell.angle_gamma   90.00
#
_symmetry.space_group_name_H-M   'P 1'
#
loop_
_entity.id
_entity.type
_entity.pdbx_description
1 polymer ?
#
loop_
_entity_poly.entity_id
_entity_poly.type
_entity_poly.pdbx_seq_one_letter_code
_entity_poly.pdbx_strand_id
1 'polypeptide(L)' 'MGEPNPKAKWSKYAIADDGTLERKSEHCPNCGPGVFLGIHADRKTCGRCGYSVKIE' A
#
# COMPACT_ATOMS: atom_id res chain seq x y z
N MET A 1 10.19 6.25 23.43
CA MET A 1 9.63 5.05 22.77
C MET A 1 8.68 5.58 21.72
N GLY A 2 9.06 5.50 20.44
CA GLY A 2 8.31 6.16 19.36
C GLY A 2 7.01 5.43 19.07
N GLU A 3 5.90 6.16 19.01
CA GLU A 3 4.60 5.62 18.59
C GLU A 3 4.70 4.88 17.24
N PRO A 4 3.92 3.79 17.05
CA PRO A 4 3.89 3.07 15.79
C PRO A 4 3.42 4.01 14.66
N ASN A 5 4.32 4.25 13.70
CA ASN A 5 4.07 5.15 12.59
C ASN A 5 2.88 4.65 11.75
N PRO A 6 1.81 5.44 11.58
CA PRO A 6 0.64 5.04 10.79
C PRO A 6 0.95 4.83 9.29
N LYS A 7 2.13 5.24 8.81
CA LYS A 7 2.64 4.93 7.46
C LYS A 7 3.38 3.60 7.35
N ALA A 8 3.50 2.84 8.43
CA ALA A 8 4.21 1.57 8.40
C ALA A 8 3.48 0.54 7.52
N LYS A 9 4.26 -0.29 6.83
CA LYS A 9 3.74 -1.27 5.86
C LYS A 9 2.78 -2.29 6.49
N TRP A 10 3.04 -2.66 7.74
CA TRP A 10 2.21 -3.63 8.47
C TRP A 10 0.82 -3.07 8.79
N SER A 11 0.68 -1.75 8.96
CA SER A 11 -0.62 -1.09 9.17
C SER A 11 -1.53 -1.10 7.92
N LYS A 12 -1.00 -1.48 6.76
CA LYS A 12 -1.74 -1.63 5.49
C LYS A 12 -2.30 -3.03 5.27
N TYR A 13 -1.98 -3.97 6.17
CA TYR A 13 -2.52 -5.31 6.18
C TYR A 13 -3.54 -5.42 7.31
N ALA A 14 -4.74 -5.87 6.98
CA ALA A 14 -5.76 -6.24 7.95
C ALA A 14 -6.02 -7.74 7.83
N ILE A 15 -6.47 -8.34 8.93
CA ILE A 15 -6.95 -9.71 8.95
C ILE A 15 -8.47 -9.57 9.08
N ALA A 16 -9.22 -10.08 8.11
CA ALA A 16 -10.66 -10.17 8.21
C ALA A 16 -11.04 -11.24 9.25
N ASP A 17 -12.25 -11.14 9.80
CA ASP A 17 -12.78 -12.06 10.82
C ASP A 17 -12.82 -13.53 10.39
N ASP A 18 -12.71 -13.82 9.09
CA ASP A 18 -12.64 -15.17 8.53
C ASP A 18 -11.19 -15.73 8.45
N GLY A 19 -10.19 -14.95 8.86
CA GLY A 19 -8.77 -15.31 8.78
C GLY A 19 -8.11 -14.94 7.45
N THR A 20 -8.82 -14.26 6.55
CA THR A 20 -8.27 -13.86 5.25
C THR A 20 -7.47 -12.55 5.37
N LEU A 21 -6.30 -12.50 4.71
CA LEU A 21 -5.45 -11.31 4.69
C LEU A 21 -6.04 -10.26 3.74
N GLU A 22 -6.72 -9.26 4.30
CA GLU A 22 -7.24 -8.12 3.57
C GLU A 22 -6.16 -7.05 3.35
N ARG A 23 -5.83 -6.88 2.08
CA ARG A 23 -4.91 -5.85 1.60
C ARG A 23 -5.66 -4.55 1.36
N LYS A 24 -5.68 -3.67 2.37
CA LYS A 24 -6.39 -2.37 2.32
C LYS A 24 -5.80 -1.32 1.37
N SER A 25 -4.64 -1.56 0.76
CA SER A 25 -4.02 -0.61 -0.18
C SER A 25 -3.66 -1.26 -1.50
N GLU A 26 -3.71 -0.48 -2.56
CA GLU A 26 -3.37 -0.90 -3.92
C GLU A 26 -1.90 -1.31 -4.01
N HIS A 27 -1.66 -2.45 -4.64
CA HIS A 27 -0.33 -3.00 -4.86
C HIS A 27 0.11 -2.81 -6.30
N CYS A 28 1.41 -2.69 -6.52
CA CYS A 28 1.92 -2.53 -7.87
C CYS A 28 1.81 -3.85 -8.62
N PRO A 29 1.10 -3.92 -9.77
CA PRO A 29 0.95 -5.15 -10.55
C PRO A 29 2.30 -5.62 -11.11
N ASN A 30 3.27 -4.72 -11.28
CA ASN A 30 4.61 -5.03 -11.77
C ASN A 30 5.58 -5.48 -10.68
N CYS A 31 5.50 -4.92 -9.47
CA CYS A 31 6.41 -5.29 -8.38
C CYS A 31 5.92 -6.45 -7.52
N GLY A 32 4.62 -6.76 -7.60
CA GLY A 32 4.04 -7.89 -6.92
C GLY A 32 3.58 -7.63 -5.48
N PRO A 33 3.12 -8.71 -4.81
CA PRO A 33 2.43 -8.68 -3.53
C PRO A 33 3.38 -8.32 -2.38
N GLY A 34 3.62 -7.02 -2.18
CA GLY A 34 4.46 -6.49 -1.10
C GLY A 34 4.86 -5.02 -1.28
N VAL A 35 4.64 -4.48 -2.48
CA VAL A 35 4.86 -3.06 -2.78
C VAL A 35 3.51 -2.36 -2.93
N PHE A 36 3.17 -1.58 -1.91
CA PHE A 36 2.02 -0.68 -1.95
C PHE A 36 2.33 0.55 -2.80
N LEU A 37 1.35 1.02 -3.56
CA LEU A 37 1.44 2.35 -4.17
C LEU A 37 1.20 3.41 -3.09
N GLY A 38 2.00 4.47 -3.13
CA GLY A 38 1.71 5.71 -2.42
C GLY A 38 0.53 6.38 -3.11
N ILE A 39 -0.62 6.42 -2.43
CA ILE A 39 -1.80 7.13 -2.90
C ILE A 39 -1.65 8.59 -2.46
N HIS A 40 -1.48 9.47 -3.43
CA HIS A 40 -1.57 10.93 -3.29
C HIS A 40 -2.88 11.40 -3.93
N ALA A 41 -3.27 12.65 -3.68
CA ALA A 41 -4.50 13.20 -4.25
C ALA A 41 -4.46 13.28 -5.78
N ASP A 42 -3.29 13.52 -6.36
CA ASP A 42 -3.09 13.69 -7.81
C ASP A 42 -2.58 12.44 -8.53
N ARG A 43 -2.02 11.47 -7.80
CA ARG A 43 -1.33 10.32 -8.38
C ARG A 43 -1.18 9.15 -7.42
N LYS A 44 -1.09 7.94 -7.95
CA LYS A 44 -0.56 6.76 -7.27
C LYS A 44 0.84 6.49 -7.78
N THR A 45 1.81 6.39 -6.89
CA THR A 45 3.22 6.16 -7.23
C THR A 45 3.77 4.90 -6.58
N CYS A 46 4.50 4.11 -7.34
CA CYS A 46 5.26 2.98 -6.86
C CYS A 46 6.70 3.41 -6.60
N GLY A 47 7.12 3.43 -5.34
CA GLY A 47 8.48 3.79 -4.97
C GLY A 47 9.56 2.76 -5.36
N ARG A 48 9.17 1.57 -5.86
CA ARG A 48 10.11 0.49 -6.22
C ARG A 48 10.47 0.48 -7.71
N CYS A 49 9.49 0.67 -8.60
CA CYS A 49 9.69 0.64 -10.05
C CYS A 49 9.46 1.99 -10.74
N GLY A 50 9.12 3.04 -10.00
CA GLY A 50 8.83 4.36 -10.57
C GLY A 50 7.48 4.43 -11.30
N TYR A 51 6.66 3.37 -11.24
CA TYR A 51 5.34 3.36 -11.85
C TYR A 51 4.47 4.44 -11.22
N SER A 52 3.93 5.34 -12.04
CA SER A 52 3.03 6.39 -11.58
C SER A 52 1.79 6.42 -12.45
N VAL A 53 0.62 6.39 -11.81
CA VAL A 53 -0.67 6.54 -12.47
C VAL A 53 -1.35 7.77 -11.91
N LYS A 54 -1.84 8.65 -12.79
CA LYS A 54 -2.64 9.80 -12.37
C LYS A 54 -4.02 9.30 -11.99
N ILE A 55 -4.52 9.79 -10.86
CA ILE A 55 -5.91 9.58 -10.46
C ILE A 55 -6.63 10.80 -11.05
N GLU A 56 -7.34 10.61 -12.15
CA GLU A 56 -8.26 11.64 -12.68
C GLU A 56 -9.58 11.64 -11.89
#